data_AF-A0A920VWP4-F1
#
_entry.id   AF-A0A920VWP4-F1
#
_cell.length_a   1.000
_cell.length_b   1.000
_cell.length_c   1.000
_cell.angle_alpha   90.00
_cell.angle_beta   90.00
_cell.angle_gamma   90.00
#
_symmetry.space_group_name_H-M   'P 1'
#
loop_
_entity.id
_entity.type
_entity.pdbx_description
1 polymer ?
#
loop_
_entity_poly.entity_id
_entity_poly.type
_entity_poly.pdbx_seq_one_letter_code
_entity_poly.pdbx_strand_id
1 'polypeptide(L)' 'MSNKRPNKETTVRIPETLRKVKNIIGVFSAKGGVGKSEISLNLALSLAKGGYKGRSFRC' A
#
# COMPACT_ATOMS: atom_id res chain seq x y z
N MET A 1 43.84 1.74 -5.39
CA MET A 1 42.78 2.77 -5.19
C MET A 1 41.70 2.61 -6.25
N SER A 2 40.76 1.68 -6.06
CA SER A 2 39.46 1.64 -6.75
C SER A 2 38.70 0.46 -6.15
N ASN A 3 38.06 0.68 -5.00
CA ASN A 3 37.20 -0.34 -4.41
C ASN A 3 35.79 -0.14 -4.98
N LYS A 4 35.41 -1.00 -5.93
CA LYS A 4 34.03 -1.14 -6.44
C LYS A 4 33.11 -1.31 -5.23
N ARG A 5 32.27 -0.30 -4.97
CA ARG A 5 31.20 -0.40 -3.98
C ARG A 5 30.25 -1.49 -4.45
N PRO A 6 29.95 -2.53 -3.64
CA PRO A 6 29.01 -3.55 -4.04
C PRO A 6 27.65 -2.90 -4.25
N ASN A 7 27.13 -3.05 -5.46
CA ASN A 7 25.74 -2.78 -5.80
C ASN A 7 24.87 -3.58 -4.83
N LYS A 8 24.23 -2.88 -3.90
CA LYS A 8 23.20 -3.47 -3.04
C LYS A 8 21.96 -3.68 -3.91
N GLU A 9 22.03 -4.68 -4.79
CA GLU A 9 20.87 -5.28 -5.44
C GLU A 9 20.16 -6.09 -4.35
N THR A 10 19.51 -5.37 -3.44
CA THR A 10 18.51 -5.97 -2.57
C THR A 10 17.42 -6.42 -3.50
N THR A 11 17.42 -7.71 -3.82
CA THR A 11 16.26 -8.41 -4.38
C THR A 11 15.14 -8.30 -3.36
N VAL A 12 14.45 -7.14 -3.36
CA VAL A 12 13.25 -6.92 -2.57
C VAL A 12 12.33 -8.05 -3.01
N ARG A 13 12.09 -9.01 -2.11
CA ARG A 13 11.15 -10.10 -2.31
C ARG A 13 9.76 -9.47 -2.30
N ILE A 14 9.41 -8.80 -3.40
CA ILE A 14 8.07 -8.27 -3.62
C ILE A 14 7.22 -9.52 -3.81
N PRO A 15 6.35 -9.86 -2.85
CA PRO A 15 5.47 -11.00 -3.01
C PRO A 15 4.67 -10.79 -4.30
N GLU A 16 4.51 -11.85 -5.09
CA GLU A 16 3.90 -11.76 -6.42
C GLU A 16 2.48 -11.16 -6.38
N THR A 17 1.82 -11.27 -5.23
CA THR A 17 0.54 -10.65 -4.92
C THR A 17 0.59 -9.11 -4.99
N LEU A 18 1.69 -8.48 -4.55
CA LEU A 18 1.87 -7.04 -4.60
C LEU A 18 2.33 -6.54 -5.97
N ARG A 19 2.91 -7.40 -6.82
CA ARG A 19 3.24 -7.01 -8.21
C ARG A 19 1.99 -6.71 -9.05
N LYS A 20 0.84 -7.31 -8.71
CA LYS A 20 -0.45 -7.05 -9.37
C LYS A 20 -1.14 -5.78 -8.85
N VAL A 21 -0.71 -5.24 -7.72
CA VAL A 21 -1.32 -4.08 -7.09
C VAL A 21 -0.64 -2.81 -7.61
N LYS A 22 -1.33 -2.04 -8.45
CA LYS A 22 -0.78 -0.79 -9.01
C LYS A 22 -0.64 0.31 -7.96
N ASN A 23 -1.58 0.41 -7.01
CA ASN A 23 -1.66 1.50 -6.05
C ASN A 23 -1.81 0.95 -4.63
N ILE A 24 -0.94 1.38 -3.71
CA ILE A 24 -1.01 1.04 -2.29
C ILE A 24 -1.24 2.35 -1.51
N ILE A 25 -2.31 2.41 -0.72
CA ILE A 25 -2.65 3.57 0.13
C ILE A 25 -2.65 3.08 1.57
N GLY A 26 -1.74 3.62 2.38
CA GLY A 26 -1.66 3.31 3.81
C GLY A 26 -2.36 4.40 4.63
N VAL A 27 -3.40 4.03 5.39
CA VAL A 27 -4.06 4.93 6.34
C VAL A 27 -3.55 4.59 7.74
N PHE A 28 -2.70 5.46 8.28
CA PHE A 28 -2.17 5.31 9.63
C PHE A 28 -2.57 6.50 10.50
N SER A 29 -2.51 6.31 11.81
CA SER A 29 -2.69 7.40 12.76
C SER A 29 -1.88 7.14 14.00
N ALA A 30 -1.33 8.22 14.54
CA ALA A 30 -0.48 8.22 15.72
C ALA A 30 -1.26 8.15 17.05
N LYS A 31 -2.60 8.17 17.03
CA LYS A 31 -3.43 8.18 18.24
C LYS A 31 -4.61 7.20 18.14
N GLY A 32 -4.96 6.55 19.24
CA GLY A 32 -6.10 5.63 19.34
C GLY A 32 -7.43 6.41 19.29
N GLY A 33 -8.45 5.85 18.60
CA GLY A 33 -9.80 6.42 18.60
C GLY A 33 -10.14 7.46 17.54
N VAL A 34 -9.23 7.77 16.60
CA VAL A 34 -9.50 8.76 15.53
C VAL A 34 -10.34 8.23 14.36
N GLY A 35 -10.89 7.01 14.46
CA GLY A 35 -11.70 6.43 13.38
C GLY A 35 -10.91 6.05 12.12
N LYS A 36 -9.65 5.57 12.25
CA LYS A 36 -8.87 5.06 11.10
C LYS A 36 -9.67 4.10 10.21
N SER A 37 -10.38 3.16 10.85
CA SER A 37 -11.21 2.17 10.16
C SER A 37 -12.39 2.81 9.43
N GLU A 38 -13.05 3.81 10.03
CA GLU A 38 -14.09 4.62 9.38
C GLU A 38 -13.57 5.32 8.11
N ILE A 39 -12.40 5.95 8.22
CA ILE A 39 -11.78 6.70 7.13
C ILE A 39 -11.38 5.73 5.99
N SER A 40 -10.78 4.58 6.34
CA SER A 40 -10.42 3.53 5.38
C SER A 40 -11.66 2.97 4.66
N LEU A 41 -12.77 2.76 5.37
CA LEU A 41 -14.03 2.28 4.79
C LEU A 41 -14.65 3.31 3.84
N ASN A 42 -14.71 4.56 4.24
CA ASN A 42 -15.28 5.62 3.40
C ASN A 42 -14.42 5.86 2.14
N LEU A 43 -13.09 5.78 2.29
CA LEU A 43 -12.16 5.82 1.17
C LEU A 43 -12.36 4.64 0.22
N ALA A 44 -12.47 3.42 0.74
CA ALA A 44 -12.75 2.22 -0.06
C ALA A 44 -14.06 2.34 -0.84
N LEU A 45 -15.13 2.86 -0.21
CA LEU A 45 -16.42 3.07 -0.85
C LEU A 45 -16.34 4.12 -1.98
N SER A 46 -15.64 5.22 -1.75
CA SER A 46 -15.44 6.28 -2.74
C SER A 46 -14.65 5.79 -3.95
N LEU A 47 -13.60 4.98 -3.72
CA LEU A 47 -12.83 4.34 -4.78
C LEU A 47 -13.66 3.31 -5.54
N ALA A 48 -14.43 2.48 -4.84
CA ALA A 48 -15.32 1.50 -5.45
C ALA A 48 -16.36 2.17 -6.38
N LYS A 49 -16.88 3.35 -6.01
CA LYS A 49 -17.77 4.17 -6.83
C LYS A 49 -17.05 4.84 -8.00
N GLY A 50 -15.84 5.36 -7.79
CA GLY A 50 -15.04 6.09 -8.79
C GLY A 50 -14.33 5.22 -9.84
N GLY A 51 -14.78 3.98 -10.09
CA GLY A 51 -14.21 3.12 -11.13
C GLY A 51 -13.15 2.12 -10.66
N TYR A 52 -12.91 1.98 -9.35
CA TYR A 52 -12.05 0.91 -8.79
C TYR A 52 -12.86 -0.36 -8.44
N LYS A 53 -14.04 -0.52 -9.06
CA LYS A 53 -15.00 -1.61 -8.87
C LYS A 53 -14.34 -2.96 -9.19
N GLY A 54 -14.10 -3.78 -8.16
CA GLY A 54 -13.44 -5.09 -8.28
C GLY A 54 -12.10 -5.23 -7.54
N ARG A 55 -11.62 -4.17 -6.88
CA ARG A 55 -10.45 -4.27 -5.99
C ARG A 55 -10.86 -4.63 -4.56
N SER A 56 -10.12 -5.54 -3.94
CA SER A 56 -10.28 -5.91 -2.53
C SER A 56 -9.66 -4.82 -1.65
N PHE A 57 -10.47 -4.19 -0.82
CA PHE A 57 -10.03 -3.23 0.20
C PHE A 57 -10.00 -3.94 1.56
N ARG A 58 -8.89 -3.82 2.26
CA ARG A 58 -8.73 -4.34 3.62
C ARG A 58 -8.31 -3.19 4.54
N CYS A 59 -8.95 -3.12 5.71
CA CYS A 59 -8.70 -2.14 6.76
C CYS A 59 -7.52 -2.55 7.63
#